data_AF-A0A7V3QHU4-F1
#
_entry.id   AF-A0A7V3QHU4-F1
#
_cell.length_a   1.000
_cell.length_b   1.000
_cell.length_c   1.000
_cell.angle_alpha   90.00
_cell.angle_beta   90.00
_cell.angle_gamma   90.00
#
_symmetry.space_group_name_H-M   'P 1'
#
loop_
_entity.id
_entity.type
_entity.pdbx_description
1 polymer ?
#
loop_
_entity_poly.entity_id
_entity_poly.type
_entity_poly.pdbx_seq_one_letter_code
_entity_poly.pdbx_strand_id
1 'polypeptide(L)'
;MNLNWDAIVGKFKNLIGRNFKKKSENVRKVTLGIRSRVIIGFSLIFLLVLFVLMVFTYFAQMNIVLTEKFHKASSVSGIIGNVSEFLLEKSLVESQLERESQKNFIISALEDFLRLNSEVVEVVILNGSGKMVLSFGSDVLSLKKIKSEVKGSVKKQFYFDLKVKGKEKDNKDYKVIVQPIVQSSGLLISVNNDFDDLVKKLHEKGLSSKDQEYYYSKLIKKYEKFLPKEFLSKDSKFYGDLHFLFLSLYKEAFNKRGVNLGKDSYLLSDSWLQNAKRDINRYLGEGNLTKVKNTYDKIYENLCRIREYGEEFRYLGASLVVFDVTKMLLEINKNLKLLFFIFVGVYILSVLAIYWLSGFYVKNIKELEKWAIQVSNGDLGVRCNIKSRDEVGRLSDVFNYMLDEVVSRYHLEKFVSKETVGLVKSKKTKDILLGGHKRKNYAFLFSDVRGFTAFSEKNDPDLVIQVLNEYFEMQAGIISKYKGDIDDYVGDQIMAHFSSNNRCDNAIYAALEIVKAVKKFNEDRKSKGMASFEVGIGLHAGDVIVGSVGAGFRMDYACVGDVVNTASRLCSSAKPMEILASKEIVESSKKDFKYEEIEPLILKGKEKPFEVYRIIP
;
A
#
# COMPACT_ATOMS: atom_id res chain seq x y z
N MET A 1 -2.41 8.81 -36.63
CA MET A 1 -2.12 10.09 -35.95
C MET A 1 -0.83 9.93 -35.16
N ASN A 2 0.31 10.35 -35.73
CA ASN A 2 1.61 10.30 -35.05
C ASN A 2 1.67 11.43 -34.02
N LEU A 3 1.45 11.09 -32.75
CA LEU A 3 1.65 12.00 -31.63
C LEU A 3 3.16 12.20 -31.42
N ASN A 4 3.63 13.40 -31.72
CA ASN A 4 5.02 13.81 -31.51
C ASN A 4 5.27 13.96 -29.99
N TRP A 5 5.83 12.90 -29.40
CA TRP A 5 6.13 12.80 -27.98
C TRP A 5 7.07 13.91 -27.49
N ASP A 6 8.00 14.37 -28.32
CA ASP A 6 8.95 15.43 -27.95
C ASP A 6 8.28 16.79 -27.79
N ALA A 7 7.24 17.07 -28.59
CA ALA A 7 6.46 18.29 -28.47
C ALA A 7 5.63 18.33 -27.17
N ILE A 8 5.16 17.18 -26.70
CA ILE A 8 4.39 17.05 -25.45
C ILE A 8 5.33 17.20 -24.26
N VAL A 9 6.49 16.54 -24.28
CA VAL A 9 7.52 16.65 -23.23
C VAL A 9 8.09 18.08 -23.15
N GLY A 10 8.28 18.74 -24.30
CA GLY A 10 8.73 20.14 -24.37
C GLY A 10 7.73 21.11 -23.75
N LYS A 11 6.43 20.95 -24.03
CA LYS A 11 5.37 21.76 -23.39
C LYS A 11 5.26 21.49 -21.89
N PHE A 12 5.47 20.26 -21.44
CA PHE A 12 5.46 19.92 -20.01
C PHE A 12 6.64 20.53 -19.24
N LYS A 13 7.84 20.59 -19.85
CA LYS A 13 9.02 21.27 -19.26
C LYS A 13 8.81 22.77 -19.11
N ASN A 14 8.19 23.42 -20.10
CA ASN A 14 7.90 24.85 -20.05
C ASN A 14 6.79 25.23 -19.04
N LEU A 15 5.85 24.32 -18.74
CA LEU A 15 4.82 24.56 -17.71
C LEU A 15 5.37 24.53 -16.27
N ILE A 16 6.51 23.87 -16.04
CA ILE A 16 7.13 23.69 -14.71
C ILE A 16 8.23 24.74 -14.45
N GLY A 17 8.78 25.36 -15.49
CA GLY A 17 9.87 26.34 -15.41
C GLY A 17 9.39 27.80 -15.40
N ARG A 18 8.78 28.28 -14.31
CA ARG A 18 8.69 29.74 -14.06
C ARG A 18 9.97 30.23 -13.40
N ASN A 19 10.64 31.17 -14.06
CA ASN A 19 11.88 31.83 -13.64
C ASN A 19 11.74 32.49 -12.26
N PHE A 20 12.40 31.92 -11.26
CA PHE A 20 12.68 32.61 -10.00
C PHE A 20 14.05 33.31 -10.09
N LYS A 21 14.07 34.61 -9.78
CA LYS A 21 15.26 35.48 -9.67
C LYS A 21 16.38 34.79 -8.87
N LYS A 22 17.62 34.94 -9.37
CA LYS A 22 18.93 34.57 -8.78
C LYS A 22 18.83 33.69 -7.51
N LYS A 23 18.69 32.37 -7.71
CA LYS A 23 18.86 31.37 -6.64
C LYS A 23 20.32 31.30 -6.24
N SER A 24 20.59 31.32 -4.94
CA SER A 24 21.91 31.03 -4.34
C SER A 24 22.52 29.76 -4.96
N GLU A 25 23.78 29.79 -5.36
CA GLU A 25 24.49 28.69 -6.04
C GLU A 25 24.47 27.34 -5.29
N ASN A 26 24.09 27.34 -4.00
CA ASN A 26 24.12 26.16 -3.12
C ASN A 26 22.81 25.33 -3.04
N VAL A 27 21.71 25.71 -3.72
CA VAL A 27 20.42 24.99 -3.62
C VAL A 27 20.20 24.06 -4.82
N ARG A 28 20.10 22.75 -4.57
CA ARG A 28 19.91 21.74 -5.63
C ARG A 28 18.59 21.93 -6.38
N LYS A 29 18.62 21.74 -7.71
CA LYS A 29 17.40 21.70 -8.53
C LYS A 29 16.65 20.38 -8.32
N VAL A 30 15.34 20.46 -8.11
CA VAL A 30 14.46 19.28 -8.02
C VAL A 30 14.09 18.83 -9.44
N THR A 31 14.62 17.70 -9.88
CA THR A 31 14.34 17.11 -11.21
C THR A 31 13.09 16.23 -11.20
N LEU A 32 12.90 15.42 -10.15
CA LEU A 32 11.73 14.58 -9.95
C LEU A 32 11.09 14.88 -8.58
N GLY A 33 9.97 15.60 -8.60
CA GLY A 33 9.25 15.98 -7.38
C GLY A 33 8.71 14.77 -6.62
N ILE A 34 8.53 14.93 -5.30
CA ILE A 34 7.92 13.91 -4.42
C ILE A 34 6.59 13.43 -5.00
N ARG A 35 5.78 14.37 -5.51
CA ARG A 35 4.48 14.08 -6.15
C ARG A 35 4.57 13.03 -7.26
N SER A 36 5.50 13.19 -8.19
CA SER A 36 5.67 12.26 -9.32
C SER A 36 6.14 10.89 -8.85
N ARG A 37 7.04 10.83 -7.87
CA ARG A 37 7.54 9.56 -7.30
C ARG A 37 6.43 8.78 -6.60
N VAL A 38 5.60 9.47 -5.81
CA VAL A 38 4.45 8.86 -5.13
C VAL A 38 3.45 8.31 -6.16
N ILE A 39 3.08 9.10 -7.17
CA ILE A 39 2.15 8.64 -8.22
C ILE A 39 2.70 7.41 -8.95
N ILE A 40 3.96 7.43 -9.38
CA ILE A 40 4.58 6.29 -10.09
C ILE A 40 4.62 5.05 -9.19
N GLY A 41 5.07 5.19 -7.94
CA GLY A 41 5.20 4.07 -7.01
C GLY A 41 3.86 3.39 -6.71
N PHE A 42 2.84 4.18 -6.34
CA PHE A 42 1.51 3.64 -6.06
C PHE A 42 0.82 3.10 -7.32
N SER A 43 0.99 3.75 -8.47
CA SER A 43 0.45 3.27 -9.75
C SER A 43 1.00 1.89 -10.12
N LEU A 44 2.31 1.65 -9.95
CA LEU A 44 2.93 0.34 -10.21
C LEU A 44 2.39 -0.75 -9.28
N ILE A 45 2.29 -0.47 -7.99
CA ILE A 45 1.73 -1.41 -7.01
C ILE A 45 0.27 -1.73 -7.35
N PHE A 46 -0.52 -0.71 -7.68
CA PHE A 46 -1.93 -0.89 -7.98
C PHE A 46 -2.15 -1.69 -9.27
N LEU A 47 -1.33 -1.46 -10.31
CA LEU A 47 -1.33 -2.28 -11.52
C LEU A 47 -1.02 -3.76 -11.22
N LEU A 48 -0.05 -4.03 -10.35
CA LEU A 48 0.30 -5.39 -9.94
C LEU A 48 -0.89 -6.07 -9.22
N VAL A 49 -1.54 -5.37 -8.29
CA VAL A 49 -2.70 -5.89 -7.57
C VAL A 49 -3.87 -6.17 -8.52
N LEU A 50 -4.18 -5.24 -9.42
CA LEU A 50 -5.23 -5.43 -10.43
C LEU A 50 -4.92 -6.61 -11.35
N PHE A 51 -3.66 -6.79 -11.75
CA PHE A 51 -3.24 -7.94 -12.55
C PHE A 51 -3.46 -9.26 -11.82
N VAL A 52 -3.04 -9.37 -10.55
CA VAL A 52 -3.25 -10.57 -9.74
C VAL A 52 -4.74 -10.87 -9.56
N LEU A 53 -5.56 -9.86 -9.28
CA LEU A 53 -7.01 -10.00 -9.19
C LEU A 53 -7.63 -10.44 -10.52
N MET A 54 -7.14 -9.93 -11.66
CA MET A 54 -7.62 -10.34 -12.99
C MET A 54 -7.28 -11.81 -13.28
N VAL A 55 -6.07 -12.26 -12.93
CA VAL A 55 -5.68 -13.67 -13.07
C VAL A 55 -6.51 -14.57 -12.14
N PHE A 56 -6.70 -14.16 -10.88
CA PHE A 56 -7.51 -14.92 -9.93
C PHE A 56 -8.97 -15.04 -10.37
N THR A 57 -9.59 -13.93 -10.78
CA THR A 57 -10.97 -13.92 -11.28
C THR A 57 -11.14 -14.75 -12.54
N TYR A 58 -10.15 -14.76 -13.44
CA TYR A 58 -10.12 -15.66 -14.60
C TYR A 58 -10.20 -17.14 -14.19
N PHE A 59 -9.32 -17.58 -13.28
CA PHE A 59 -9.34 -18.97 -12.79
C PHE A 59 -10.61 -19.30 -12.02
N ALA A 60 -11.10 -18.37 -11.18
CA ALA A 60 -12.34 -18.55 -10.43
C ALA A 60 -13.56 -18.69 -11.35
N GLN A 61 -13.68 -17.84 -12.37
CA GLN A 61 -14.75 -17.94 -13.37
C GLN A 61 -14.66 -19.26 -14.15
N MET A 62 -13.45 -19.68 -14.56
CA MET A 62 -13.25 -20.97 -15.22
C MET A 62 -13.76 -22.14 -14.36
N ASN A 63 -13.43 -22.13 -13.07
CA ASN A 63 -13.85 -23.17 -12.12
C ASN A 63 -15.36 -23.16 -11.84
N ILE A 64 -15.96 -21.99 -11.61
CA ILE A 64 -17.42 -21.85 -11.40
C ILE A 64 -18.16 -22.37 -12.61
N VAL A 65 -17.75 -21.93 -13.80
CA VAL A 65 -18.36 -22.31 -15.06
C VAL A 65 -18.23 -23.83 -15.29
N LEU A 66 -17.11 -24.46 -14.94
CA LEU A 66 -16.98 -25.93 -15.00
C LEU A 66 -17.91 -26.64 -14.01
N THR A 67 -18.01 -26.14 -12.77
CA THR A 67 -18.79 -26.77 -11.69
C THR A 67 -20.30 -26.65 -11.93
N GLU A 68 -20.76 -25.47 -12.35
CA GLU A 68 -22.15 -25.21 -12.73
C GLU A 68 -22.59 -26.15 -13.87
N LYS A 69 -21.70 -26.45 -14.82
CA LYS A 69 -21.99 -27.39 -15.92
C LYS A 69 -22.13 -28.82 -15.47
N PHE A 70 -21.31 -29.27 -14.52
CA PHE A 70 -21.49 -30.60 -13.92
C PHE A 70 -22.84 -30.70 -13.21
N HIS A 71 -23.25 -29.63 -12.49
CA HIS A 71 -24.57 -29.56 -11.89
C HIS A 71 -25.69 -29.54 -12.94
N LYS A 72 -25.59 -28.70 -13.98
CA LYS A 72 -26.58 -28.64 -15.07
C LYS A 72 -26.71 -29.99 -15.78
N ALA A 73 -25.60 -30.64 -16.14
CA ALA A 73 -25.62 -31.98 -16.73
C ALA A 73 -26.22 -33.02 -15.79
N SER A 74 -25.92 -32.94 -14.49
CA SER A 74 -26.51 -33.82 -13.48
C SER A 74 -28.01 -33.59 -13.29
N SER A 75 -28.46 -32.33 -13.32
CA SER A 75 -29.88 -31.98 -13.23
C SER A 75 -30.65 -32.45 -14.46
N VAL A 76 -30.08 -32.26 -15.66
CA VAL A 76 -30.62 -32.80 -16.92
C VAL A 76 -30.75 -34.31 -16.85
N SER A 77 -29.70 -34.99 -16.40
CA SER A 77 -29.72 -36.43 -16.28
C SER A 77 -30.66 -36.92 -15.17
N GLY A 78 -30.92 -36.12 -14.12
CA GLY A 78 -31.96 -36.42 -13.13
C GLY A 78 -33.37 -36.30 -13.71
N ILE A 79 -33.64 -35.23 -14.46
CA ILE A 79 -34.90 -35.02 -15.19
C ILE A 79 -35.13 -36.14 -16.21
N ILE A 80 -34.07 -36.46 -16.98
CA ILE A 80 -34.09 -37.53 -17.98
C ILE A 80 -34.09 -38.90 -17.32
N GLY A 81 -33.48 -39.09 -16.15
CA GLY A 81 -33.28 -40.39 -15.51
C GLY A 81 -34.58 -41.06 -15.12
N ASN A 82 -35.44 -40.34 -14.39
CA ASN A 82 -36.77 -40.83 -14.00
C ASN A 82 -37.66 -41.13 -15.22
N VAL A 83 -37.45 -40.41 -16.31
CA VAL A 83 -38.27 -40.44 -17.53
C VAL A 83 -37.73 -41.47 -18.55
N SER A 84 -36.43 -41.72 -18.54
CA SER A 84 -35.74 -42.75 -19.30
C SER A 84 -35.91 -44.12 -18.69
N GLU A 85 -36.10 -44.19 -17.36
CA GLU A 85 -36.54 -45.39 -16.66
C GLU A 85 -37.78 -45.99 -17.35
N PHE A 86 -38.77 -45.15 -17.66
CA PHE A 86 -39.99 -45.54 -18.37
C PHE A 86 -39.77 -45.93 -19.85
N LEU A 87 -38.94 -45.20 -20.60
CA LEU A 87 -38.66 -45.53 -22.02
C LEU A 87 -37.88 -46.84 -22.19
N LEU A 88 -36.97 -47.13 -21.25
CA LEU A 88 -36.03 -48.25 -21.33
C LEU A 88 -36.61 -49.51 -20.68
N GLU A 89 -37.51 -49.38 -19.70
CA GLU A 89 -38.17 -50.48 -19.03
C GLU A 89 -39.45 -50.92 -19.75
N LYS A 90 -39.34 -51.98 -20.56
CA LYS A 90 -40.46 -52.54 -21.34
C LYS A 90 -41.62 -53.10 -20.49
N SER A 91 -41.43 -53.35 -19.20
CA SER A 91 -42.39 -54.05 -18.32
C SER A 91 -43.45 -53.17 -17.66
N LEU A 92 -43.36 -51.84 -17.79
CA LEU A 92 -44.29 -50.91 -17.13
C LEU A 92 -45.39 -50.35 -18.05
N VAL A 93 -45.34 -50.62 -19.35
CA VAL A 93 -46.24 -49.96 -20.32
C VAL A 93 -47.10 -50.95 -21.09
N GLU A 94 -48.39 -50.97 -20.77
CA GLU A 94 -49.38 -51.91 -21.30
C GLU A 94 -49.94 -51.49 -22.67
N SER A 95 -49.84 -50.21 -23.09
CA SER A 95 -50.32 -49.76 -24.41
C SER A 95 -49.30 -48.98 -25.25
N GLN A 96 -49.40 -49.10 -26.59
CA GLN A 96 -48.55 -48.35 -27.54
C GLN A 96 -48.81 -46.82 -27.48
N LEU A 97 -50.05 -46.44 -27.13
CA LEU A 97 -50.52 -45.05 -27.00
C LEU A 97 -49.90 -44.32 -25.80
N GLU A 98 -49.75 -45.00 -24.66
CA GLU A 98 -49.07 -44.44 -23.48
C GLU A 98 -47.57 -44.22 -23.74
N ARG A 99 -46.92 -45.09 -24.53
CA ARG A 99 -45.52 -44.90 -24.92
C ARG A 99 -45.33 -43.64 -25.76
N GLU A 100 -46.22 -43.39 -26.71
CA GLU A 100 -46.15 -42.20 -27.56
C GLU A 100 -46.46 -40.92 -26.78
N SER A 101 -47.50 -40.92 -25.94
CA SER A 101 -47.85 -39.78 -25.09
C SER A 101 -46.70 -39.40 -24.16
N GLN A 102 -46.12 -40.38 -23.48
CA GLN A 102 -45.01 -40.12 -22.56
C GLN A 102 -43.75 -39.71 -23.31
N LYS A 103 -43.42 -40.35 -24.45
CA LYS A 103 -42.31 -39.90 -25.32
C LYS A 103 -42.43 -38.43 -25.71
N ASN A 104 -43.64 -37.96 -26.05
CA ASN A 104 -43.89 -36.55 -26.38
C ASN A 104 -43.67 -35.62 -25.18
N PHE A 105 -44.01 -36.06 -23.96
CA PHE A 105 -43.69 -35.31 -22.73
C PHE A 105 -42.18 -35.14 -22.53
N ILE A 106 -41.38 -36.19 -22.81
CA ILE A 106 -39.91 -36.14 -22.74
C ILE A 106 -39.35 -35.13 -23.74
N ILE A 107 -39.86 -35.19 -24.97
CA ILE A 107 -39.45 -34.29 -26.04
C ILE A 107 -39.74 -32.84 -25.62
N SER A 108 -40.93 -32.55 -25.09
CA SER A 108 -41.30 -31.22 -24.60
C SER A 108 -40.38 -30.74 -23.47
N ALA A 109 -40.09 -31.60 -22.49
CA ALA A 109 -39.21 -31.22 -21.38
C ALA A 109 -37.76 -30.97 -21.83
N LEU A 110 -37.27 -31.75 -22.80
CA LEU A 110 -35.95 -31.56 -23.41
C LEU A 110 -35.89 -30.29 -24.27
N GLU A 111 -36.97 -29.97 -24.98
CA GLU A 111 -37.11 -28.72 -25.74
C GLU A 111 -37.01 -27.51 -24.83
N ASP A 112 -37.77 -27.48 -23.74
CA ASP A 112 -37.73 -26.39 -22.77
C ASP A 112 -36.35 -26.29 -22.12
N PHE A 113 -35.73 -27.43 -21.80
CA PHE A 113 -34.38 -27.44 -21.25
C PHE A 113 -33.34 -26.84 -22.21
N LEU A 114 -33.35 -27.22 -23.49
CA LEU A 114 -32.42 -26.71 -24.50
C LEU A 114 -32.68 -25.23 -24.83
N ARG A 115 -33.94 -24.79 -24.79
CA ARG A 115 -34.28 -23.36 -24.92
C ARG A 115 -33.70 -22.54 -23.77
N LEU A 116 -33.74 -23.07 -22.55
CA LEU A 116 -33.21 -22.39 -21.37
C LEU A 116 -31.67 -22.48 -21.26
N ASN A 117 -31.03 -23.45 -21.92
CA ASN A 117 -29.60 -23.71 -21.84
C ASN A 117 -28.96 -23.79 -23.24
N SER A 118 -28.77 -22.61 -23.85
CA SER A 118 -28.28 -22.47 -25.23
C SER A 118 -26.87 -23.03 -25.50
N GLU A 119 -26.11 -23.29 -24.43
CA GLU A 119 -24.80 -23.93 -24.42
C GLU A 119 -24.88 -25.45 -24.66
N VAL A 120 -26.06 -26.06 -24.41
CA VAL A 120 -26.33 -27.47 -24.70
C VAL A 120 -26.85 -27.58 -26.13
N VAL A 121 -26.19 -28.41 -26.93
CA VAL A 121 -26.43 -28.51 -28.38
C VAL A 121 -27.15 -29.80 -28.76
N GLU A 122 -26.94 -30.85 -27.97
CA GLU A 122 -27.53 -32.16 -28.22
C GLU A 122 -27.62 -32.95 -26.91
N VAL A 123 -28.70 -33.71 -26.76
CA VAL A 123 -28.91 -34.68 -25.70
C VAL A 123 -29.22 -36.03 -26.32
N VAL A 124 -28.47 -37.07 -25.94
CA VAL A 124 -28.62 -38.44 -26.48
C VAL A 124 -28.89 -39.42 -25.35
N ILE A 125 -29.85 -40.32 -25.54
CA ILE A 125 -30.17 -41.42 -24.62
C ILE A 125 -29.79 -42.74 -25.28
N LEU A 126 -28.96 -43.51 -24.58
CA LEU A 126 -28.56 -44.86 -24.95
C LEU A 126 -29.25 -45.87 -24.03
N ASN A 127 -29.62 -47.03 -24.56
CA ASN A 127 -30.05 -48.16 -23.74
C ASN A 127 -28.86 -48.96 -23.19
N GLY A 128 -29.12 -49.97 -22.35
CA GLY A 128 -28.10 -50.82 -21.73
C GLY A 128 -27.22 -51.60 -22.70
N SER A 129 -27.60 -51.71 -23.99
CA SER A 129 -26.77 -52.30 -25.05
C SER A 129 -25.98 -51.27 -25.87
N GLY A 130 -26.02 -49.99 -25.49
CA GLY A 130 -25.32 -48.90 -26.17
C GLY A 130 -25.96 -48.48 -27.49
N LYS A 131 -27.22 -48.86 -27.74
CA LYS A 131 -28.00 -48.41 -28.91
C LYS A 131 -28.70 -47.11 -28.55
N MET A 132 -28.62 -46.14 -29.47
CA MET A 132 -29.34 -44.87 -29.37
C MET A 132 -30.85 -45.12 -29.42
N VAL A 133 -31.54 -44.64 -28.38
CA VAL A 133 -33.00 -44.70 -28.25
C VAL A 133 -33.62 -43.37 -28.63
N LEU A 134 -32.96 -42.28 -28.26
CA LEU A 134 -33.41 -40.92 -28.54
C LEU A 134 -32.18 -40.02 -28.73
N SER A 135 -32.21 -39.17 -29.74
CA SER A 135 -31.31 -38.02 -29.87
C SER A 135 -32.17 -36.80 -30.10
N PHE A 136 -31.83 -35.70 -29.44
CA PHE A 136 -32.55 -34.44 -29.54
C PHE A 136 -31.55 -33.27 -29.61
N GLY A 137 -31.70 -32.41 -30.61
CA GLY A 137 -30.79 -31.29 -30.88
C GLY A 137 -30.15 -31.36 -32.26
N SER A 138 -28.88 -30.99 -32.35
CA SER A 138 -28.21 -30.67 -33.62
C SER A 138 -27.54 -31.87 -34.34
N ASP A 139 -27.77 -33.10 -33.87
CA ASP A 139 -27.23 -34.36 -34.39
C ASP A 139 -25.69 -34.32 -34.62
N VAL A 140 -24.97 -33.85 -33.60
CA VAL A 140 -23.50 -33.67 -33.62
C VAL A 140 -22.80 -35.01 -33.40
N LEU A 141 -23.40 -35.92 -32.64
CA LEU A 141 -22.82 -37.19 -32.26
C LEU A 141 -23.16 -38.32 -33.24
N SER A 142 -22.16 -38.79 -34.00
CA SER A 142 -22.35 -40.01 -34.78
C SER A 142 -22.34 -41.27 -33.90
N LEU A 143 -23.25 -42.21 -34.18
CA LEU A 143 -23.33 -43.53 -33.52
C LEU A 143 -22.00 -44.29 -33.44
N LYS A 144 -21.09 -44.08 -34.42
CA LYS A 144 -19.75 -44.69 -34.42
C LYS A 144 -18.83 -44.10 -33.35
N LYS A 145 -18.85 -42.78 -33.14
CA LYS A 145 -18.03 -42.10 -32.12
C LYS A 145 -18.57 -42.32 -30.70
N ILE A 146 -19.88 -42.39 -30.53
CA ILE A 146 -20.48 -42.71 -29.23
C ILE A 146 -20.05 -44.12 -28.76
N LYS A 147 -20.10 -45.12 -29.66
CA LYS A 147 -19.73 -46.50 -29.34
C LYS A 147 -18.24 -46.71 -29.04
N SER A 148 -17.36 -45.85 -29.53
CA SER A 148 -15.92 -45.94 -29.20
C SER A 148 -15.62 -45.43 -27.80
N GLU A 149 -16.36 -44.42 -27.32
CA GLU A 149 -16.14 -43.77 -26.02
C GLU A 149 -16.99 -44.35 -24.89
N VAL A 150 -18.22 -44.77 -25.17
CA VAL A 150 -19.13 -45.40 -24.21
C VAL A 150 -19.12 -46.91 -24.43
N LYS A 151 -18.24 -47.63 -23.72
CA LYS A 151 -18.12 -49.10 -23.77
C LYS A 151 -18.72 -49.75 -22.53
N GLY A 152 -19.66 -50.68 -22.73
CA GLY A 152 -20.27 -51.47 -21.65
C GLY A 152 -21.13 -50.63 -20.69
N SER A 153 -21.41 -51.19 -19.52
CA SER A 153 -22.25 -50.52 -18.50
C SER A 153 -21.50 -49.37 -17.83
N VAL A 154 -22.01 -48.15 -18.00
CA VAL A 154 -21.46 -46.95 -17.34
C VAL A 154 -21.76 -47.02 -15.83
N LYS A 155 -20.72 -47.13 -15.00
CA LYS A 155 -20.88 -47.23 -13.53
C LYS A 155 -20.86 -45.87 -12.81
N LYS A 156 -20.21 -44.87 -13.39
CA LYS A 156 -20.05 -43.52 -12.82
C LYS A 156 -20.11 -42.46 -13.92
N GLN A 157 -20.50 -41.24 -13.56
CA GLN A 157 -20.46 -40.08 -14.45
C GLN A 157 -19.02 -39.79 -14.90
N PHE A 158 -18.83 -39.47 -16.18
CA PHE A 158 -17.54 -39.03 -16.74
C PHE A 158 -17.77 -38.05 -17.89
N TYR A 159 -16.70 -37.43 -18.38
CA TYR A 159 -16.77 -36.54 -19.55
C TYR A 159 -15.61 -36.81 -20.52
N PHE A 160 -15.80 -36.42 -21.77
CA PHE A 160 -14.74 -36.43 -22.79
C PHE A 160 -14.92 -35.27 -23.77
N ASP A 161 -13.83 -34.89 -24.43
CA ASP A 161 -13.82 -33.82 -25.42
C ASP A 161 -14.04 -34.38 -26.83
N LEU A 162 -14.86 -33.72 -27.63
CA LEU A 162 -15.23 -34.14 -28.97
C LEU A 162 -14.94 -33.02 -29.97
N LYS A 163 -13.98 -33.26 -30.87
CA LYS A 163 -13.69 -32.36 -31.98
C LYS A 163 -14.45 -32.76 -33.22
N VAL A 164 -15.22 -31.83 -33.80
CA VAL A 164 -15.94 -32.05 -35.06
C VAL A 164 -15.41 -31.07 -36.10
N LYS A 165 -14.91 -31.61 -37.21
CA LYS A 165 -14.52 -30.82 -38.38
C LYS A 165 -15.79 -30.40 -39.12
N GLY A 166 -16.09 -29.10 -39.09
CA GLY A 166 -17.19 -28.52 -39.88
C GLY A 166 -16.87 -28.49 -41.37
N LYS A 167 -17.91 -28.28 -42.21
CA LYS A 167 -17.77 -28.13 -43.68
C LYS A 167 -17.06 -26.82 -44.09
N GLU A 168 -16.99 -25.82 -43.21
CA GLU A 168 -16.40 -24.50 -43.49
C GLU A 168 -15.44 -24.05 -42.38
N LYS A 169 -14.23 -24.64 -42.28
CA LYS A 169 -13.10 -24.18 -41.42
C LYS A 169 -13.35 -23.89 -39.92
N ASP A 170 -14.57 -23.96 -39.41
CA ASP A 170 -14.95 -23.86 -38.01
C ASP A 170 -14.87 -25.27 -37.41
N ASN A 171 -13.67 -25.62 -36.93
CA ASN A 171 -13.54 -26.73 -36.01
C ASN A 171 -14.25 -26.31 -34.71
N LYS A 172 -15.35 -26.98 -34.39
CA LYS A 172 -16.05 -26.78 -33.12
C LYS A 172 -15.60 -27.83 -32.13
N ASP A 173 -15.20 -27.36 -30.96
CA ASP A 173 -14.87 -28.20 -29.82
C ASP A 173 -16.12 -28.35 -28.96
N TYR A 174 -16.49 -29.60 -28.72
CA TYR A 174 -17.61 -29.96 -27.85
C TYR A 174 -17.11 -30.69 -26.63
N LYS A 175 -17.83 -30.55 -25.52
CA LYS A 175 -17.60 -31.32 -24.31
C LYS A 175 -18.83 -32.19 -24.05
N VAL A 176 -18.62 -33.49 -23.91
CA VAL A 176 -19.70 -34.47 -23.72
C VAL A 176 -19.65 -34.98 -22.29
N ILE A 177 -20.76 -34.87 -21.58
CA ILE A 177 -20.91 -35.44 -20.24
C ILE A 177 -21.79 -36.68 -20.36
N VAL A 178 -21.27 -37.81 -19.87
CA VAL A 178 -21.95 -39.11 -19.87
C VAL A 178 -22.40 -39.42 -18.46
N GLN A 179 -23.69 -39.72 -18.30
CA GLN A 179 -24.26 -40.06 -17.00
C GLN A 179 -25.07 -41.37 -17.08
N PRO A 180 -24.86 -42.30 -16.15
CA PRO A 180 -25.61 -43.54 -16.14
C PRO A 180 -27.06 -43.32 -15.75
N ILE A 181 -27.96 -43.98 -16.47
CA ILE A 181 -29.37 -44.07 -16.15
C ILE A 181 -29.55 -45.39 -15.40
N VAL A 182 -29.77 -45.27 -14.10
CA VAL A 182 -30.04 -46.41 -13.22
C VAL A 182 -31.49 -46.38 -12.80
N GLN A 183 -32.11 -47.55 -12.82
CA GLN A 183 -33.45 -47.75 -12.30
C GLN A 183 -33.45 -47.43 -10.81
N SER A 184 -34.43 -46.64 -10.39
CA SER A 184 -34.59 -46.17 -9.01
C SER A 184 -35.83 -46.74 -8.33
N SER A 185 -36.79 -47.24 -9.12
CA SER A 185 -38.10 -47.71 -8.66
C SER A 185 -38.50 -49.01 -9.36
N GLY A 186 -39.51 -49.72 -8.85
CA GLY A 186 -40.02 -50.96 -9.48
C GLY A 186 -39.88 -52.20 -8.61
N LEU A 187 -40.52 -53.30 -9.06
CA LEU A 187 -40.67 -54.52 -8.26
C LEU A 187 -39.31 -55.09 -7.82
N LEU A 188 -38.38 -55.26 -8.77
CA LEU A 188 -37.08 -55.90 -8.50
C LEU A 188 -36.21 -55.09 -7.54
N ILE A 189 -36.19 -53.76 -7.66
CA ILE A 189 -35.47 -52.87 -6.73
C ILE A 189 -36.10 -52.89 -5.35
N SER A 190 -37.43 -52.84 -5.31
CA SER A 190 -38.18 -52.89 -4.05
C SER A 190 -37.90 -54.21 -3.32
N VAL A 191 -37.86 -55.32 -4.06
CA VAL A 191 -37.53 -56.65 -3.53
C VAL A 191 -36.06 -56.72 -3.08
N ASN A 192 -35.10 -56.17 -3.85
CA ASN A 192 -33.69 -56.10 -3.44
C ASN A 192 -33.49 -55.29 -2.16
N ASN A 193 -34.13 -54.13 -2.04
CA ASN A 193 -34.03 -53.29 -0.84
C ASN A 193 -34.61 -54.02 0.38
N ASP A 194 -35.80 -54.62 0.23
CA ASP A 194 -36.40 -55.40 1.32
C ASP A 194 -35.58 -56.66 1.64
N PHE A 195 -34.94 -57.28 0.64
CA PHE A 195 -34.03 -58.42 0.80
C PHE A 195 -32.81 -58.03 1.63
N ASP A 196 -32.14 -56.93 1.25
CA ASP A 196 -30.97 -56.42 1.96
C ASP A 196 -31.30 -56.04 3.42
N ASP A 197 -32.50 -55.50 3.64
CA ASP A 197 -32.97 -55.10 4.97
C ASP A 197 -33.38 -56.27 5.87
N LEU A 198 -33.82 -57.40 5.30
CA LEU A 198 -34.42 -58.51 6.05
C LEU A 198 -33.60 -59.78 6.02
N VAL A 199 -33.12 -60.21 4.85
CA VAL A 199 -32.38 -61.47 4.71
C VAL A 199 -31.00 -61.37 5.34
N LYS A 200 -30.36 -60.19 5.28
CA LYS A 200 -29.13 -59.94 6.05
C LYS A 200 -29.36 -60.05 7.56
N LYS A 201 -30.45 -59.49 8.09
CA LYS A 201 -30.80 -59.58 9.52
C LYS A 201 -31.16 -61.00 9.95
N LEU A 202 -31.89 -61.74 9.10
CA LEU A 202 -32.19 -63.16 9.29
C LEU A 202 -30.92 -63.98 9.43
N HIS A 203 -29.95 -63.78 8.53
CA HIS A 203 -28.71 -64.53 8.48
C HIS A 203 -27.76 -64.19 9.64
N GLU A 204 -27.60 -62.90 9.98
CA GLU A 204 -26.66 -62.45 11.02
C GLU A 204 -27.18 -62.68 12.45
N LYS A 205 -28.48 -62.47 12.70
CA LYS A 205 -29.03 -62.42 14.08
C LYS A 205 -30.01 -63.54 14.41
N GLY A 206 -30.58 -64.22 13.41
CA GLY A 206 -31.68 -65.18 13.60
C GLY A 206 -32.94 -64.51 14.14
N LEU A 207 -33.93 -64.24 13.28
CA LEU A 207 -35.19 -63.63 13.72
C LEU A 207 -36.04 -64.63 14.51
N SER A 208 -36.72 -64.16 15.57
CA SER A 208 -37.72 -64.96 16.28
C SER A 208 -38.89 -65.32 15.36
N SER A 209 -39.60 -66.41 15.64
CA SER A 209 -40.78 -66.81 14.84
C SER A 209 -41.84 -65.70 14.76
N LYS A 210 -41.99 -64.91 15.83
CA LYS A 210 -42.91 -63.75 15.86
C LYS A 210 -42.46 -62.62 14.93
N ASP A 211 -41.15 -62.35 14.86
CA ASP A 211 -40.61 -61.33 13.96
C ASP A 211 -40.70 -61.78 12.50
N GLN A 212 -40.46 -63.06 12.22
CA GLN A 212 -40.61 -63.64 10.88
C GLN A 212 -42.06 -63.52 10.39
N GLU A 213 -43.05 -63.87 11.22
CA GLU A 213 -44.47 -63.70 10.90
C GLU A 213 -44.87 -62.23 10.70
N TYR A 214 -44.34 -61.32 11.53
CA TYR A 214 -44.58 -59.88 11.40
C TYR A 214 -44.06 -59.34 10.06
N TYR A 215 -42.80 -59.64 9.71
CA TYR A 215 -42.21 -59.19 8.45
C TYR A 215 -42.85 -59.86 7.24
N TYR A 216 -43.18 -61.16 7.33
CA TYR A 216 -43.89 -61.89 6.28
C TYR A 216 -45.26 -61.25 6.01
N SER A 217 -46.03 -60.94 7.06
CA SER A 217 -47.32 -60.25 6.93
C SER A 217 -47.20 -58.84 6.35
N LYS A 218 -46.12 -58.11 6.70
CA LYS A 218 -45.83 -56.77 6.15
C LYS A 218 -45.50 -56.84 4.66
N LEU A 219 -44.66 -57.78 4.23
CA LEU A 219 -44.26 -57.96 2.83
C LEU A 219 -45.42 -58.46 1.96
N ILE A 220 -46.28 -59.34 2.47
CA ILE A 220 -47.49 -59.76 1.74
C ILE A 220 -48.37 -58.58 1.41
N LYS A 221 -48.67 -57.70 2.38
CA LYS A 221 -49.46 -56.48 2.12
C LYS A 221 -48.82 -55.59 1.06
N LYS A 222 -47.49 -55.57 0.99
CA LYS A 222 -46.73 -54.76 0.01
C LYS A 222 -46.74 -55.38 -1.40
N TYR A 223 -46.69 -56.71 -1.50
CA TYR A 223 -46.51 -57.42 -2.78
C TYR A 223 -47.69 -58.30 -3.20
N GLU A 224 -48.86 -58.16 -2.58
CA GLU A 224 -50.05 -58.98 -2.78
C GLU A 224 -50.40 -59.20 -4.27
N LYS A 225 -50.27 -58.15 -5.09
CA LYS A 225 -50.57 -58.19 -6.54
C LYS A 225 -49.59 -59.01 -7.37
N PHE A 226 -48.42 -59.34 -6.83
CA PHE A 226 -47.33 -60.03 -7.54
C PHE A 226 -47.11 -61.45 -7.05
N LEU A 227 -47.74 -61.85 -5.94
CA LEU A 227 -47.54 -63.15 -5.33
C LEU A 227 -48.61 -64.16 -5.79
N PRO A 228 -48.26 -65.44 -5.97
CA PRO A 228 -49.25 -66.49 -6.15
C PRO A 228 -50.21 -66.58 -4.96
N LYS A 229 -51.47 -66.97 -5.21
CA LYS A 229 -52.52 -67.07 -4.16
C LYS A 229 -52.12 -67.95 -2.97
N GLU A 230 -51.23 -68.92 -3.21
CA GLU A 230 -50.71 -69.83 -2.18
C GLU A 230 -49.91 -69.13 -1.08
N PHE A 231 -49.31 -67.97 -1.33
CA PHE A 231 -48.58 -67.22 -0.30
C PHE A 231 -49.49 -66.36 0.58
N LEU A 232 -50.71 -66.07 0.13
CA LEU A 232 -51.67 -65.17 0.78
C LEU A 232 -52.51 -65.85 1.87
N SER A 233 -52.64 -67.19 1.81
CA SER A 233 -53.40 -67.95 2.79
C SER A 233 -52.59 -68.23 4.06
N LYS A 234 -53.21 -68.07 5.23
CA LYS A 234 -52.63 -68.47 6.53
C LYS A 234 -52.48 -69.99 6.68
N ASP A 235 -53.29 -70.77 5.96
CA ASP A 235 -53.27 -72.23 6.00
C ASP A 235 -52.22 -72.82 5.03
N SER A 236 -51.42 -71.96 4.39
CA SER A 236 -50.39 -72.38 3.45
C SER A 236 -49.15 -72.92 4.15
N LYS A 237 -48.56 -73.97 3.58
CA LYS A 237 -47.24 -74.51 4.00
C LYS A 237 -46.08 -73.51 3.85
N PHE A 238 -46.31 -72.39 3.16
CA PHE A 238 -45.32 -71.32 2.95
C PHE A 238 -45.52 -70.14 3.90
N TYR A 239 -46.60 -70.12 4.69
CA TYR A 239 -46.90 -69.02 5.59
C TYR A 239 -45.79 -68.83 6.64
N GLY A 240 -45.28 -67.60 6.76
CA GLY A 240 -44.19 -67.24 7.68
C GLY A 240 -42.78 -67.48 7.13
N ASP A 241 -42.59 -68.13 5.97
CA ASP A 241 -41.26 -68.37 5.43
C ASP A 241 -40.79 -67.28 4.46
N LEU A 242 -39.84 -66.47 4.93
CA LEU A 242 -39.28 -65.37 4.17
C LEU A 242 -38.41 -65.83 2.98
N HIS A 243 -37.74 -66.99 3.04
CA HIS A 243 -36.91 -67.48 1.93
C HIS A 243 -37.77 -67.87 0.72
N PHE A 244 -38.87 -68.59 0.93
CA PHE A 244 -39.82 -68.92 -0.14
C PHE A 244 -40.51 -67.68 -0.68
N LEU A 245 -40.83 -66.71 0.19
CA LEU A 245 -41.43 -65.44 -0.22
C LEU A 245 -40.49 -64.66 -1.17
N PHE A 246 -39.23 -64.45 -0.78
CA PHE A 246 -38.25 -63.76 -1.63
C PHE A 246 -37.96 -64.52 -2.92
N LEU A 247 -37.83 -65.85 -2.87
CA LEU A 247 -37.65 -66.67 -4.06
C LEU A 247 -38.83 -66.50 -5.04
N SER A 248 -40.06 -66.53 -4.55
CA SER A 248 -41.25 -66.31 -5.37
C SER A 248 -41.30 -64.90 -5.95
N LEU A 249 -40.94 -63.87 -5.17
CA LEU A 249 -40.89 -62.49 -5.65
C LEU A 249 -39.86 -62.30 -6.74
N TYR A 250 -38.66 -62.87 -6.60
CA TYR A 250 -37.63 -62.84 -7.64
C TYR A 250 -38.06 -63.59 -8.89
N LYS A 251 -38.64 -64.78 -8.73
CA LYS A 251 -39.15 -65.59 -9.84
C LYS A 251 -40.20 -64.84 -10.65
N GLU A 252 -41.16 -64.20 -9.97
CA GLU A 252 -42.19 -63.38 -10.63
C GLU A 252 -41.59 -62.13 -11.30
N ALA A 253 -40.66 -61.45 -10.63
CA ALA A 253 -39.97 -60.29 -11.19
C ALA A 253 -39.16 -60.64 -12.45
N PHE A 254 -38.44 -61.77 -12.45
CA PHE A 254 -37.63 -62.22 -13.58
C PHE A 254 -38.47 -62.79 -14.73
N ASN A 255 -39.54 -63.54 -14.42
CA ASN A 255 -40.47 -64.05 -15.43
C ASN A 255 -41.15 -62.93 -16.21
N LYS A 256 -41.64 -61.88 -15.52
CA LYS A 256 -42.22 -60.69 -16.18
C LYS A 256 -41.25 -59.97 -17.09
N ARG A 257 -39.94 -60.06 -16.81
CA ARG A 257 -38.87 -59.43 -17.62
C ARG A 257 -38.28 -60.38 -18.68
N GLY A 258 -38.70 -61.65 -18.74
CA GLY A 258 -38.14 -62.65 -19.66
C GLY A 258 -36.65 -62.93 -19.44
N VAL A 259 -36.18 -62.81 -18.19
CA VAL A 259 -34.77 -62.96 -17.83
C VAL A 259 -34.37 -64.44 -17.81
N ASN A 260 -33.25 -64.76 -18.47
CA ASN A 260 -32.62 -66.08 -18.41
C ASN A 260 -31.33 -65.97 -17.59
N LEU A 261 -31.28 -66.62 -16.42
CA LEU A 261 -30.11 -66.63 -15.52
C LEU A 261 -28.98 -67.56 -16.03
N GLY A 262 -29.11 -68.10 -17.25
CA GLY A 262 -28.11 -68.98 -17.85
C GLY A 262 -27.91 -70.23 -17.01
N LYS A 263 -26.67 -70.45 -16.55
CA LYS A 263 -26.30 -71.61 -15.73
C LYS A 263 -27.01 -71.67 -14.37
N ASP A 264 -27.46 -70.53 -13.86
CA ASP A 264 -28.11 -70.42 -12.55
C ASP A 264 -29.64 -70.46 -12.62
N SER A 265 -30.21 -70.83 -13.77
CA SER A 265 -31.69 -70.93 -13.94
C SER A 265 -32.35 -71.90 -12.95
N TYR A 266 -31.61 -72.88 -12.44
CA TYR A 266 -32.11 -73.80 -11.41
C TYR A 266 -32.46 -73.10 -10.09
N LEU A 267 -31.85 -71.94 -9.81
CA LEU A 267 -32.08 -71.16 -8.59
C LEU A 267 -33.50 -70.59 -8.52
N LEU A 268 -34.21 -70.42 -9.65
CA LEU A 268 -35.60 -69.99 -9.70
C LEU A 268 -36.61 -71.12 -9.47
N SER A 269 -36.14 -72.34 -9.24
CA SER A 269 -36.98 -73.49 -8.88
C SER A 269 -37.08 -73.63 -7.36
N ASP A 270 -38.24 -74.07 -6.87
CA ASP A 270 -38.47 -74.24 -5.43
C ASP A 270 -37.79 -75.52 -4.89
N SER A 271 -37.32 -76.40 -5.78
CA SER A 271 -36.80 -77.74 -5.48
C SER A 271 -35.58 -77.71 -4.55
N TRP A 272 -34.60 -76.84 -4.84
CA TRP A 272 -33.40 -76.74 -4.02
C TRP A 272 -33.70 -76.23 -2.61
N LEU A 273 -34.64 -75.29 -2.48
CA LEU A 273 -35.03 -74.71 -1.20
C LEU A 273 -35.85 -75.71 -0.36
N GLN A 274 -36.75 -76.47 -1.00
CA GLN A 274 -37.49 -77.56 -0.35
C GLN A 274 -36.54 -78.66 0.15
N ASN A 275 -35.54 -79.04 -0.64
CA ASN A 275 -34.53 -80.02 -0.25
C ASN A 275 -33.69 -79.51 0.93
N ALA A 276 -33.24 -78.25 0.86
CA ALA A 276 -32.47 -77.63 1.94
C ALA A 276 -33.26 -77.59 3.26
N LYS A 277 -34.57 -77.28 3.22
CA LYS A 277 -35.44 -77.35 4.41
C LYS A 277 -35.63 -78.75 4.95
N ARG A 278 -35.80 -79.76 4.08
CA ARG A 278 -35.91 -81.16 4.49
C ARG A 278 -34.64 -81.61 5.19
N ASP A 279 -33.48 -81.23 4.66
CA ASP A 279 -32.18 -81.47 5.25
C ASP A 279 -32.03 -80.79 6.62
N ILE A 280 -32.45 -79.52 6.74
CA ILE A 280 -32.47 -78.81 8.02
C ILE A 280 -33.30 -79.56 9.06
N ASN A 281 -34.53 -79.96 8.73
CA ASN A 281 -35.40 -80.68 9.67
C ASN A 281 -34.80 -82.03 10.09
N ARG A 282 -34.18 -82.76 9.14
CA ARG A 282 -33.45 -84.00 9.44
C ARG A 282 -32.26 -83.75 10.36
N TYR A 283 -31.41 -82.78 10.06
CA TYR A 283 -30.23 -82.46 10.86
C TYR A 283 -30.57 -81.91 12.25
N LEU A 284 -31.69 -81.19 12.39
CA LEU A 284 -32.25 -80.80 13.68
C LEU A 284 -32.67 -82.02 14.50
N GLY A 285 -33.35 -82.99 13.87
CA GLY A 285 -33.70 -84.28 14.50
C GLY A 285 -32.48 -85.11 14.91
N GLU A 286 -31.37 -85.00 14.17
CA GLU A 286 -30.07 -85.62 14.46
C GLU A 286 -29.21 -84.81 15.45
N GLY A 287 -29.65 -83.61 15.88
CA GLY A 287 -28.87 -82.71 16.75
C GLY A 287 -27.62 -82.09 16.11
N ASN A 288 -27.45 -82.18 14.78
CA ASN A 288 -26.26 -81.70 14.07
C ASN A 288 -26.37 -80.22 13.67
N LEU A 289 -26.14 -79.33 14.64
CA LEU A 289 -26.26 -77.87 14.46
C LEU A 289 -25.28 -77.30 13.42
N THR A 290 -24.11 -77.90 13.24
CA THR A 290 -23.13 -77.45 12.23
C THR A 290 -23.66 -77.66 10.81
N LYS A 291 -24.28 -78.82 10.54
CA LYS A 291 -24.92 -79.07 9.23
C LYS A 291 -26.14 -78.19 9.01
N VAL A 292 -26.93 -77.91 10.06
CA VAL A 292 -28.04 -76.96 9.99
C VAL A 292 -27.55 -75.57 9.56
N LYS A 293 -26.51 -75.05 10.24
CA LYS A 293 -25.93 -73.75 9.91
C LYS A 293 -25.39 -73.70 8.47
N ASN A 294 -24.58 -74.69 8.07
CA ASN A 294 -24.04 -74.75 6.71
C ASN A 294 -25.14 -74.81 5.63
N THR A 295 -26.29 -75.43 5.92
CA THR A 295 -27.43 -75.45 4.99
C THR A 295 -28.13 -74.09 4.92
N TYR A 296 -28.29 -73.37 6.04
CA TYR A 296 -28.79 -71.99 6.03
C TYR A 296 -27.84 -71.02 5.30
N ASP A 297 -26.53 -71.18 5.48
CA ASP A 297 -25.52 -70.37 4.79
C ASP A 297 -25.63 -70.57 3.26
N LYS A 298 -25.82 -71.81 2.79
CA LYS A 298 -26.06 -72.10 1.37
C LYS A 298 -27.36 -71.49 0.83
N ILE A 299 -28.43 -71.47 1.64
CA ILE A 299 -29.68 -70.81 1.24
C ILE A 299 -29.44 -69.31 1.05
N TYR A 300 -28.74 -68.69 2.00
CA TYR A 300 -28.39 -67.27 1.94
C TYR A 300 -27.52 -66.95 0.72
N GLU A 301 -26.45 -67.70 0.48
CA GLU A 301 -25.56 -67.52 -0.69
C GLU A 301 -26.33 -67.61 -2.02
N ASN A 302 -27.21 -68.61 -2.15
CA ASN A 302 -28.02 -68.77 -3.36
C ASN A 302 -28.99 -67.60 -3.57
N LEU A 303 -29.64 -67.13 -2.51
CA LEU A 303 -30.51 -65.96 -2.59
C LEU A 303 -29.72 -64.67 -2.89
N CYS A 304 -28.50 -64.52 -2.34
CA CYS A 304 -27.60 -63.41 -2.69
C CYS A 304 -27.24 -63.42 -4.18
N ARG A 305 -26.96 -64.59 -4.78
CA ARG A 305 -26.73 -64.70 -6.23
C ARG A 305 -27.96 -64.25 -7.04
N ILE A 306 -29.16 -64.67 -6.64
CA ILE A 306 -30.42 -64.22 -7.28
C ILE A 306 -30.57 -62.68 -7.17
N ARG A 307 -30.25 -62.11 -6.01
CA ARG A 307 -30.26 -60.66 -5.76
C ARG A 307 -29.20 -59.91 -6.59
N GLU A 308 -28.01 -60.47 -6.77
CA GLU A 308 -26.95 -59.92 -7.63
C GLU A 308 -27.38 -59.84 -9.09
N TYR A 309 -27.98 -60.89 -9.63
CA TYR A 309 -28.62 -60.84 -10.94
C TYR A 309 -29.69 -59.73 -10.99
N GLY A 310 -30.41 -59.50 -9.89
CA GLY A 310 -31.36 -58.41 -9.77
C GLY A 310 -30.74 -57.01 -9.95
N GLU A 311 -29.55 -56.79 -9.38
CA GLU A 311 -28.81 -55.53 -9.53
C GLU A 311 -28.26 -55.30 -10.94
N GLU A 312 -27.95 -56.35 -11.70
CA GLU A 312 -27.48 -56.18 -13.07
C GLU A 312 -28.54 -55.50 -13.97
N PHE A 313 -29.82 -55.70 -13.65
CA PHE A 313 -30.94 -55.04 -14.33
C PHE A 313 -31.24 -53.62 -13.85
N ARG A 314 -30.48 -53.13 -12.85
CA ARG A 314 -30.59 -51.75 -12.39
C ARG A 314 -30.00 -50.76 -13.39
N TYR A 315 -29.05 -51.19 -14.23
CA TYR A 315 -28.50 -50.33 -15.27
C TYR A 315 -29.41 -50.35 -16.52
N LEU A 316 -30.02 -49.21 -16.84
CA LEU A 316 -30.93 -49.11 -17.99
C LEU A 316 -30.25 -48.53 -19.23
N GLY A 317 -29.20 -47.71 -19.05
CA GLY A 317 -28.52 -47.04 -20.15
C GLY A 317 -27.69 -45.82 -19.72
N ALA A 318 -27.47 -44.88 -20.64
CA ALA A 318 -26.73 -43.65 -20.34
C ALA A 318 -27.31 -42.44 -21.10
N SER A 319 -27.33 -41.28 -20.44
CA SER A 319 -27.62 -39.98 -21.06
C SER A 319 -26.32 -39.25 -21.38
N LEU A 320 -26.19 -38.72 -22.58
CA LEU A 320 -25.09 -37.88 -23.03
C LEU A 320 -25.61 -36.46 -23.23
N VAL A 321 -24.93 -35.48 -22.64
CA VAL A 321 -25.24 -34.05 -22.81
C VAL A 321 -24.04 -33.38 -23.48
N VAL A 322 -24.27 -32.77 -24.64
CA VAL A 322 -23.23 -32.17 -25.49
C VAL A 322 -23.24 -30.66 -25.34
N PHE A 323 -22.10 -30.10 -24.96
CA PHE A 323 -21.91 -28.67 -24.75
C PHE A 323 -21.02 -28.06 -25.83
N ASP A 324 -21.36 -26.86 -26.32
CA ASP A 324 -20.53 -26.06 -27.23
C ASP A 324 -19.48 -25.25 -26.43
N VAL A 325 -18.20 -25.61 -26.54
CA VAL A 325 -17.11 -24.94 -25.82
C VAL A 325 -16.91 -23.51 -26.31
N THR A 326 -17.20 -23.22 -27.57
CA THR A 326 -17.03 -21.88 -28.14
C THR A 326 -18.03 -20.90 -27.55
N LYS A 327 -19.32 -21.28 -27.46
CA LYS A 327 -20.34 -20.46 -26.78
C LYS A 327 -19.97 -20.20 -25.33
N MET A 328 -19.41 -21.20 -24.66
CA MET A 328 -18.94 -21.07 -23.27
C MET A 328 -17.79 -20.06 -23.13
N LEU A 329 -16.79 -20.12 -24.01
CA LEU A 329 -15.68 -19.18 -24.01
C LEU A 329 -16.13 -17.75 -24.33
N LEU A 330 -17.18 -17.59 -25.15
CA LEU A 330 -17.74 -16.27 -25.46
C LEU A 330 -18.34 -15.58 -24.23
N GLU A 331 -19.08 -16.29 -23.39
CA GLU A 331 -19.63 -15.74 -22.14
C GLU A 331 -18.53 -15.33 -21.15
N ILE A 332 -17.53 -16.20 -20.97
CA ILE A 332 -16.35 -15.89 -20.13
C ILE A 332 -15.66 -14.63 -20.67
N ASN A 333 -15.38 -14.57 -21.98
CA ASN A 333 -14.74 -13.41 -22.59
C ASN A 333 -15.55 -12.12 -22.46
N LYS A 334 -16.89 -12.21 -22.52
CA LYS A 334 -17.77 -11.05 -22.31
C LYS A 334 -17.66 -10.52 -20.87
N ASN A 335 -17.70 -11.42 -19.88
CA ASN A 335 -17.57 -11.05 -18.47
C ASN A 335 -16.16 -10.52 -18.15
N LEU A 336 -15.12 -11.13 -18.70
CA LEU A 336 -13.73 -10.65 -18.55
C LEU A 336 -13.54 -9.26 -19.16
N LYS A 337 -14.15 -8.98 -20.34
CA LYS A 337 -14.12 -7.63 -20.93
C LYS A 337 -14.80 -6.61 -20.03
N LEU A 338 -15.97 -6.92 -19.47
CA LEU A 338 -16.66 -6.03 -18.54
C LEU A 338 -15.82 -5.74 -17.30
N LEU A 339 -15.25 -6.77 -16.68
CA LEU A 339 -14.35 -6.64 -15.52
C LEU A 339 -13.10 -5.82 -15.86
N PHE A 340 -12.52 -6.01 -17.04
CA PHE A 340 -11.39 -5.21 -17.50
C PHE A 340 -11.73 -3.71 -17.55
N PHE A 341 -12.88 -3.33 -18.10
CA PHE A 341 -13.32 -1.93 -18.11
C PHE A 341 -13.55 -1.38 -16.71
N ILE A 342 -14.13 -2.18 -15.80
CA ILE A 342 -14.29 -1.80 -14.40
C ILE A 342 -12.92 -1.55 -13.74
N PHE A 343 -11.95 -2.45 -13.94
CA PHE A 343 -10.60 -2.30 -13.40
C PHE A 343 -9.87 -1.08 -13.97
N VAL A 344 -10.00 -0.79 -15.26
CA VAL A 344 -9.47 0.44 -15.87
C VAL A 344 -10.11 1.68 -15.25
N GLY A 345 -11.43 1.68 -15.03
CA GLY A 345 -12.13 2.77 -14.36
C GLY A 345 -11.63 3.01 -12.94
N VAL A 346 -11.52 1.93 -12.14
CA VAL A 346 -10.98 1.97 -10.77
C VAL A 346 -9.53 2.45 -10.77
N TYR A 347 -8.72 2.00 -11.72
CA TYR A 347 -7.34 2.44 -11.91
C TYR A 347 -7.26 3.96 -12.14
N ILE A 348 -8.04 4.50 -13.08
CA ILE A 348 -8.06 5.94 -13.37
C ILE A 348 -8.49 6.74 -12.14
N LEU A 349 -9.55 6.31 -11.44
CA LEU A 349 -10.01 6.95 -10.21
C LEU A 349 -8.94 6.93 -9.11
N SER A 350 -8.21 5.83 -8.96
CA SER A 350 -7.13 5.72 -7.98
C SER A 350 -5.99 6.70 -8.27
N VAL A 351 -5.59 6.84 -9.55
CA VAL A 351 -4.53 7.77 -9.97
C VAL A 351 -4.96 9.22 -9.71
N LEU A 352 -6.22 9.57 -9.99
CA LEU A 352 -6.79 10.88 -9.70
C LEU A 352 -6.81 11.18 -8.19
N ALA A 353 -7.22 10.21 -7.38
CA ALA A 353 -7.22 10.33 -5.91
C ALA A 353 -5.80 10.53 -5.36
N ILE A 354 -4.82 9.73 -5.82
CA ILE A 354 -3.40 9.88 -5.43
C ILE A 354 -2.85 11.24 -5.88
N TYR A 355 -3.19 11.70 -7.09
CA TYR A 355 -2.80 13.01 -7.58
C TYR A 355 -3.33 14.14 -6.68
N TRP A 356 -4.60 14.05 -6.26
CA TRP A 356 -5.23 15.04 -5.39
C TRP A 356 -4.62 15.04 -3.99
N LEU A 357 -4.55 13.87 -3.34
CA LEU A 357 -3.97 13.70 -1.99
C LEU A 357 -2.50 14.16 -1.95
N SER A 358 -1.69 13.73 -2.91
CA SER A 358 -0.27 14.16 -2.98
C SER A 358 -0.13 15.68 -3.16
N GLY A 359 -1.07 16.33 -3.84
CA GLY A 359 -1.11 17.78 -3.98
C GLY A 359 -1.31 18.51 -2.65
N PHE A 360 -2.22 18.00 -1.81
CA PHE A 360 -2.52 18.56 -0.49
C PHE A 360 -1.27 18.58 0.41
N TYR A 361 -0.57 17.45 0.54
CA TYR A 361 0.61 17.34 1.40
C TYR A 361 1.83 18.09 0.87
N VAL A 362 2.12 17.97 -0.44
CA VAL A 362 3.31 18.62 -1.03
C VAL A 362 3.20 20.14 -1.00
N LYS A 363 2.00 20.71 -0.98
CA LYS A 363 1.79 22.16 -0.88
C LYS A 363 2.44 22.74 0.38
N ASN A 364 2.18 22.16 1.55
CA ASN A 364 2.71 22.67 2.82
C ASN A 364 4.24 22.57 2.89
N ILE A 365 4.82 21.48 2.35
CA ILE A 365 6.26 21.31 2.25
C ILE A 365 6.90 22.38 1.34
N LYS A 366 6.25 22.73 0.22
CA LYS A 366 6.73 23.80 -0.67
C LYS A 366 6.64 25.19 -0.04
N GLU A 367 5.66 25.44 0.81
CA GLU A 367 5.60 26.71 1.57
C GLU A 367 6.75 26.79 2.59
N LEU A 368 7.06 25.71 3.32
CA LEU A 368 8.24 25.63 4.18
C LEU A 368 9.55 25.87 3.41
N GLU A 369 9.71 25.29 2.22
CA GLU A 369 10.87 25.54 1.35
C GLU A 369 11.02 27.03 1.02
N LYS A 370 9.91 27.70 0.66
CA LYS A 370 9.94 29.14 0.33
C LYS A 370 10.37 29.99 1.52
N TRP A 371 9.83 29.74 2.70
CA TRP A 371 10.21 30.47 3.92
C TRP A 371 11.68 30.23 4.28
N ALA A 372 12.16 28.99 4.19
CA ALA A 372 13.57 28.68 4.40
C ALA A 372 14.49 29.45 3.42
N ILE A 373 14.09 29.57 2.15
CA ILE A 373 14.81 30.38 1.16
C ILE A 373 14.79 31.87 1.54
N GLN A 374 13.67 32.40 2.01
CA GLN A 374 13.57 33.81 2.44
C GLN A 374 14.49 34.10 3.63
N VAL A 375 14.47 33.25 4.67
CA VAL A 375 15.37 33.35 5.82
C VAL A 375 16.84 33.27 5.38
N SER A 376 17.17 32.38 4.44
CA SER A 376 18.55 32.27 3.92
C SER A 376 19.05 33.52 3.19
N ASN A 377 18.12 34.35 2.67
CA ASN A 377 18.44 35.63 2.04
C ASN A 377 18.51 36.80 3.06
N GLY A 378 18.41 36.52 4.37
CA GLY A 378 18.52 37.51 5.44
C GLY A 378 17.20 38.09 5.92
N ASP A 379 16.06 37.64 5.39
CA ASP A 379 14.74 38.06 5.88
C ASP A 379 14.35 37.24 7.11
N LEU A 380 14.73 37.75 8.29
CA LEU A 380 14.46 37.08 9.57
C LEU A 380 13.09 37.43 10.18
N GLY A 381 12.29 38.28 9.52
CA GLY A 381 10.97 38.71 10.01
C GLY A 381 9.83 37.76 9.62
N VAL A 382 10.07 36.87 8.66
CA VAL A 382 9.07 35.92 8.15
C VAL A 382 8.75 34.83 9.17
N ARG A 383 7.49 34.38 9.22
CA ARG A 383 7.08 33.28 10.08
C ARG A 383 6.37 32.21 9.28
N CYS A 384 6.66 30.96 9.62
CA CYS A 384 5.92 29.81 9.10
C CYS A 384 4.55 29.75 9.79
N ASN A 385 3.47 29.73 9.01
CA ASN A 385 2.10 29.65 9.51
C ASN A 385 1.35 28.47 8.87
N ILE A 386 1.69 27.25 9.30
CA ILE A 386 0.98 26.04 8.88
C ILE A 386 0.12 25.56 10.04
N LYS A 387 -1.20 25.70 9.91
CA LYS A 387 -2.19 25.35 10.95
C LYS A 387 -2.50 23.85 11.03
N SER A 388 -1.69 22.98 10.41
CA SER A 388 -1.92 21.55 10.43
C SER A 388 -1.60 20.98 11.82
N ARG A 389 -2.28 19.91 12.23
CA ARG A 389 -2.03 19.20 13.50
C ARG A 389 -1.18 17.94 13.33
N ASP A 390 -0.41 17.89 12.25
CA ASP A 390 0.47 16.78 11.87
C ASP A 390 1.96 17.15 12.06
N GLU A 391 2.85 16.28 11.58
CA GLU A 391 4.30 16.50 11.63
C GLU A 391 4.74 17.76 10.87
N VAL A 392 3.97 18.19 9.87
CA VAL A 392 4.28 19.40 9.09
C VAL A 392 3.95 20.65 9.89
N GLY A 393 2.84 20.64 10.64
CA GLY A 393 2.52 21.68 11.61
C GLY A 393 3.60 21.79 12.70
N ARG A 394 3.97 20.66 13.32
CA ARG A 394 5.06 20.63 14.31
C ARG A 394 6.38 21.14 13.75
N LEU A 395 6.69 20.83 12.48
CA LEU A 395 7.90 21.34 11.83
C LEU A 395 7.86 22.86 11.62
N SER A 396 6.68 23.43 11.34
CA SER A 396 6.46 24.88 11.28
C SER A 396 6.79 25.53 12.63
N ASP A 397 6.34 24.95 13.74
CA ASP A 397 6.60 25.47 15.09
C ASP A 397 8.09 25.41 15.44
N VAL A 398 8.74 24.27 15.19
CA VAL A 398 10.18 24.09 15.41
C VAL A 398 10.98 25.06 14.53
N PHE A 399 10.57 25.29 13.29
CA PHE A 399 11.21 26.26 12.41
C PHE A 399 11.12 27.68 13.00
N ASN A 400 9.94 28.08 13.50
CA ASN A 400 9.77 29.39 14.12
C ASN A 400 10.62 29.55 15.38
N TYR A 401 10.69 28.52 16.23
CA TYR A 401 11.55 28.50 17.41
C TYR A 401 13.03 28.63 17.03
N MET A 402 13.49 27.90 16.00
CA MET A 402 14.85 28.06 15.48
C MET A 402 15.11 29.47 14.94
N LEU A 403 14.12 30.07 14.29
CA LEU A 403 14.24 31.44 13.78
C LEU A 403 14.35 32.45 14.93
N ASP A 404 13.60 32.28 16.02
CA ASP A 404 13.72 33.11 17.23
C ASP A 404 15.13 33.07 17.82
N GLU A 405 15.71 31.88 17.90
CA GLU A 405 17.10 31.69 18.36
C GLU A 405 18.11 32.36 17.42
N VAL A 406 17.91 32.26 16.11
CA VAL A 406 18.77 32.92 15.11
C VAL A 406 18.66 34.44 15.22
N VAL A 407 17.45 34.99 15.36
CA VAL A 407 17.21 36.43 15.55
C VAL A 407 17.87 36.93 16.83
N SER A 408 17.73 36.19 17.93
CA SER A 408 18.35 36.53 19.22
C SER A 408 19.87 36.60 19.10
N ARG A 409 20.49 35.62 18.42
CA ARG A 409 21.94 35.62 18.15
C ARG A 409 22.37 36.71 17.16
N TYR A 410 21.53 37.06 16.20
CA TYR A 410 21.79 38.17 15.28
C TYR A 410 21.87 39.51 16.03
N HIS A 411 21.03 39.73 17.05
CA HIS A 411 21.12 40.91 17.89
C HIS A 411 22.41 40.97 18.73
N LEU A 412 23.00 39.83 19.08
CA LEU A 412 24.31 39.79 19.73
C LEU A 412 25.44 40.35 18.85
N GLU A 413 25.32 40.32 17.51
CA GLU A 413 26.29 40.94 16.61
C GLU A 413 26.44 42.46 16.86
N LYS A 414 25.43 43.13 17.44
CA LYS A 414 25.49 44.57 17.74
C LYS A 414 26.38 44.93 18.93
N PHE A 415 26.71 43.95 19.77
CA PHE A 415 27.49 44.15 21.00
C PHE A 415 28.96 43.74 20.83
N VAL A 416 29.39 43.43 19.59
CA VAL A 416 30.75 42.99 19.28
C VAL A 416 31.30 43.75 18.08
N SER A 417 32.61 43.96 18.02
CA SER A 417 33.26 44.66 16.91
C SER A 417 33.12 43.92 15.58
N LYS A 418 33.19 44.65 14.45
CA LYS A 418 33.07 44.04 13.11
C LYS A 418 34.20 43.06 12.85
N GLU A 419 35.39 43.32 13.38
CA GLU A 419 36.53 42.42 13.30
C GLU A 419 36.26 41.08 14.01
N THR A 420 35.64 41.10 15.20
CA THR A 420 35.21 39.89 15.93
C THR A 420 34.22 39.07 15.12
N VAL A 421 33.20 39.72 14.55
CA VAL A 421 32.20 39.07 13.68
C VAL A 421 32.85 38.46 12.44
N GLY A 422 33.80 39.17 11.83
CA GLY A 422 34.58 38.70 10.69
C GLY A 422 35.44 37.47 11.02
N LEU A 423 36.05 37.45 12.20
CA LEU A 423 36.82 36.32 12.70
C LEU A 423 35.95 35.06 12.83
N VAL A 424 34.80 35.18 13.50
CA VAL A 424 33.83 34.09 13.68
C VAL A 424 33.34 33.55 12.34
N LYS A 425 33.05 34.44 11.37
CA LYS A 425 32.60 34.06 10.02
C LYS A 425 33.70 33.36 9.19
N SER A 426 34.98 33.64 9.45
CA SER A 426 36.11 33.10 8.68
C SER A 426 36.41 31.61 8.90
N LYS A 427 35.68 30.92 9.79
CA LYS A 427 35.83 29.48 10.16
C LYS A 427 37.25 29.09 10.63
N LYS A 428 38.13 30.05 10.94
CA LYS A 428 39.44 29.78 11.53
C LYS A 428 39.30 29.64 13.04
N THR A 429 38.78 28.50 13.49
CA THR A 429 38.51 28.20 14.91
C THR A 429 39.76 28.32 15.79
N LYS A 430 40.97 28.14 15.22
CA LYS A 430 42.24 28.29 15.96
C LYS A 430 42.53 29.72 16.41
N ASP A 431 42.07 30.74 15.68
CA ASP A 431 42.29 32.15 16.02
C ASP A 431 41.31 32.64 17.12
N ILE A 432 40.23 31.88 17.37
CA ILE A 432 39.19 32.16 18.39
C ILE A 432 39.55 31.53 19.75
N LEU A 433 40.49 30.57 19.78
CA LEU A 433 40.94 29.95 21.02
C LEU A 433 41.81 30.92 21.83
N LEU A 434 41.74 30.82 23.16
CA LEU A 434 42.62 31.52 24.10
C LEU A 434 44.09 31.42 23.67
N GLY A 435 44.75 32.58 23.54
CA GLY A 435 46.15 32.67 23.11
C GLY A 435 46.37 32.80 21.59
N GLY A 436 45.32 32.65 20.77
CA GLY A 436 45.35 33.00 19.35
C GLY A 436 45.52 34.51 19.18
N HIS A 437 46.64 34.93 18.60
CA HIS A 437 46.96 36.34 18.44
C HIS A 437 47.70 36.63 17.13
N LYS A 438 47.55 37.86 16.62
CA LYS A 438 48.25 38.35 15.43
C LYS A 438 48.83 39.72 15.71
N ARG A 439 50.07 39.94 15.28
CA ARG A 439 50.65 41.28 15.24
C ARG A 439 50.03 42.06 14.08
N LYS A 440 49.54 43.25 14.39
CA LYS A 440 48.90 44.17 13.44
C LYS A 440 49.42 45.57 13.70
N ASN A 441 49.52 46.37 12.64
CA ASN A 441 49.86 47.78 12.77
C ASN A 441 48.60 48.61 12.54
N TYR A 442 48.10 49.26 13.59
CA TYR A 442 46.86 50.03 13.58
C TYR A 442 47.13 51.48 13.93
N ALA A 443 46.29 52.37 13.42
CA ALA A 443 46.15 53.73 13.94
C ALA A 443 44.94 53.75 14.87
N PHE A 444 45.12 54.20 16.11
CA PHE A 444 44.06 54.32 17.09
C PHE A 444 43.56 55.76 17.15
N LEU A 445 42.25 55.88 17.37
CA LEU A 445 41.56 57.12 17.67
C LEU A 445 40.84 56.94 19.00
N PHE A 446 41.18 57.78 19.95
CA PHE A 446 40.44 57.97 21.18
C PHE A 446 39.75 59.31 21.13
N SER A 447 38.47 59.37 21.47
CA SER A 447 37.68 60.60 21.55
C SER A 447 36.90 60.62 22.85
N ASP A 448 37.07 61.68 23.64
CA ASP A 448 36.55 61.78 25.00
C ASP A 448 35.79 63.10 25.19
N VAL A 449 34.64 63.05 25.88
CA VAL A 449 33.70 64.16 25.98
C VAL A 449 34.06 65.05 27.18
N ARG A 450 34.38 66.31 26.91
CA ARG A 450 34.83 67.25 27.94
C ARG A 450 33.68 67.67 28.85
N GLY A 451 33.88 67.48 30.15
CA GLY A 451 32.93 67.86 31.19
C GLY A 451 31.76 66.89 31.36
N PHE A 452 31.78 65.73 30.70
CA PHE A 452 30.66 64.80 30.74
C PHE A 452 30.47 64.15 32.12
N THR A 453 31.55 63.80 32.82
CA THR A 453 31.47 63.26 34.19
C THR A 453 30.72 64.18 35.15
N ALA A 454 31.02 65.49 35.10
CA ALA A 454 30.32 66.48 35.92
C ALA A 454 28.84 66.64 35.51
N PHE A 455 28.51 66.39 34.25
CA PHE A 455 27.14 66.37 33.76
C PHE A 455 26.39 65.12 34.25
N SER A 456 27.01 63.94 34.20
CA SER A 456 26.37 62.69 34.63
C SER A 456 26.07 62.65 36.13
N GLU A 457 26.89 63.30 36.96
CA GLU A 457 26.66 63.44 38.40
C GLU A 457 25.44 64.31 38.77
N LYS A 458 24.98 65.18 37.85
CA LYS A 458 23.98 66.22 38.12
C LYS A 458 22.66 66.03 37.38
N ASN A 459 22.56 65.02 36.52
CA ASN A 459 21.42 64.83 35.63
C ASN A 459 20.85 63.41 35.76
N ASP A 460 19.60 63.26 35.32
CA ASP A 460 18.92 61.97 35.31
C ASP A 460 19.65 60.95 34.41
N PRO A 461 19.85 59.69 34.85
CA PRO A 461 20.55 58.67 34.07
C PRO A 461 19.98 58.44 32.66
N ASP A 462 18.65 58.52 32.48
CA ASP A 462 18.03 58.33 31.16
C ASP A 462 18.43 59.46 30.21
N LEU A 463 18.45 60.70 30.71
CA LEU A 463 18.92 61.86 29.93
C LEU A 463 20.42 61.73 29.63
N VAL A 464 21.23 61.30 30.59
CA VAL A 464 22.68 61.09 30.41
C VAL A 464 22.93 60.08 29.29
N ILE A 465 22.27 58.93 29.32
CA ILE A 465 22.40 57.89 28.29
C ILE A 465 21.90 58.40 26.93
N GLN A 466 20.77 59.10 26.89
CA GLN A 466 20.25 59.65 25.65
C GLN A 466 21.26 60.59 24.99
N VAL A 467 21.79 61.56 25.74
CA VAL A 467 22.76 62.51 25.23
C VAL A 467 24.04 61.80 24.80
N LEU A 468 24.53 60.85 25.60
CA LEU A 468 25.73 60.09 25.28
C LEU A 468 25.59 59.33 23.96
N ASN A 469 24.45 58.63 23.80
CA ASN A 469 24.16 57.87 22.58
C ASN A 469 24.07 58.77 21.35
N GLU A 470 23.57 60.01 21.46
CA GLU A 470 23.55 60.95 20.34
C GLU A 470 24.96 61.37 19.89
N TYR A 471 25.89 61.59 20.84
CA TYR A 471 27.30 61.84 20.50
C TYR A 471 28.00 60.58 19.97
N PHE A 472 27.69 59.40 20.51
CA PHE A 472 28.25 58.13 20.03
C PHE A 472 27.78 57.78 18.63
N GLU A 473 26.48 57.91 18.32
CA GLU A 473 25.92 57.63 17.00
C GLU A 473 26.58 58.48 15.91
N MET A 474 26.71 59.79 16.18
CA MET A 474 27.33 60.73 15.24
C MET A 474 28.81 60.43 15.01
N GLN A 475 29.58 60.18 16.07
CA GLN A 475 30.99 59.82 15.94
C GLN A 475 31.18 58.44 15.28
N ALA A 476 30.36 57.46 15.65
CA ALA A 476 30.42 56.10 15.10
C ALA A 476 30.15 56.09 13.60
N GLY A 477 29.19 56.88 13.13
CA GLY A 477 28.93 57.07 11.71
C GLY A 477 30.16 57.60 10.95
N ILE A 478 30.87 58.58 11.51
CA ILE A 478 32.07 59.18 10.92
C ILE A 478 33.25 58.20 10.93
N ILE A 479 33.50 57.51 12.05
CA ILE A 479 34.54 56.49 12.16
C ILE A 479 34.32 55.40 11.11
N SER A 480 33.08 54.91 10.99
CA SER A 480 32.72 53.90 10.00
C SER A 480 32.85 54.43 8.56
N LYS A 481 32.52 55.70 8.29
CA LYS A 481 32.70 56.34 6.98
C LYS A 481 34.16 56.30 6.52
N TYR A 482 35.10 56.47 7.44
CA TYR A 482 36.54 56.40 7.19
C TYR A 482 37.14 55.00 7.40
N LYS A 483 36.32 53.95 7.38
CA LYS A 483 36.75 52.55 7.49
C LYS A 483 37.47 52.25 8.82
N GLY A 484 37.15 52.98 9.87
CA GLY A 484 37.49 52.61 11.25
C GLY A 484 36.52 51.55 11.77
N ASP A 485 37.01 50.76 12.73
CA ASP A 485 36.18 49.88 13.55
C ASP A 485 36.19 50.41 14.98
N ILE A 486 35.04 50.37 15.65
CA ILE A 486 34.94 50.78 17.05
C ILE A 486 35.23 49.54 17.87
N ASP A 487 36.26 49.63 18.71
CA ASP A 487 36.70 48.52 19.54
C ASP A 487 35.85 48.47 20.81
N ASP A 488 35.70 49.63 21.49
CA ASP A 488 34.97 49.72 22.75
C ASP A 488 34.46 51.15 23.04
N TYR A 489 33.47 51.22 23.94
CA TYR A 489 33.00 52.45 24.58
C TYR A 489 33.34 52.38 26.07
N VAL A 490 34.25 53.25 26.52
CA VAL A 490 34.72 53.27 27.91
C VAL A 490 34.22 54.53 28.60
N GLY A 491 33.06 54.43 29.27
CA GLY A 491 32.39 55.60 29.83
C GLY A 491 31.88 56.52 28.72
N ASP A 492 32.38 57.75 28.68
CA ASP A 492 32.10 58.76 27.65
C ASP A 492 33.15 58.81 26.52
N GLN A 493 34.14 57.91 26.57
CA GLN A 493 35.19 57.79 25.58
C GLN A 493 34.87 56.74 24.50
N ILE A 494 35.16 57.06 23.24
CA ILE A 494 35.16 56.12 22.13
C ILE A 494 36.60 55.66 21.87
N MET A 495 36.81 54.35 21.75
CA MET A 495 38.02 53.74 21.24
C MET A 495 37.77 53.15 19.85
N ALA A 496 38.54 53.57 18.86
CA ALA A 496 38.47 53.04 17.51
C ALA A 496 39.85 52.78 16.93
N HIS A 497 39.93 51.87 15.96
CA HIS A 497 41.16 51.57 15.23
C HIS A 497 40.94 51.51 13.72
N PHE A 498 42.02 51.78 13.00
CA PHE A 498 42.07 51.78 11.54
C PHE A 498 43.18 50.82 11.08
N SER A 499 42.81 49.88 10.22
CA SER A 499 43.68 48.77 9.80
C SER A 499 44.13 48.82 8.33
N SER A 500 43.59 49.77 7.55
CA SER A 500 43.86 49.87 6.11
C SER A 500 45.26 50.41 5.77
N ASN A 501 45.68 50.30 4.51
CA ASN A 501 46.94 50.88 4.02
C ASN A 501 47.02 52.41 4.16
N ASN A 502 45.88 53.09 4.39
CA ASN A 502 45.77 54.52 4.64
C ASN A 502 45.22 54.78 6.05
N ARG A 503 45.52 53.89 7.01
CA ARG A 503 45.03 53.95 8.39
C ARG A 503 45.27 55.31 9.07
N CYS A 504 46.45 55.91 8.90
CA CYS A 504 46.77 57.21 9.49
C CYS A 504 45.96 58.33 8.84
N ASP A 505 45.92 58.39 7.50
CA ASP A 505 45.07 59.36 6.78
C ASP A 505 43.61 59.26 7.22
N ASN A 506 43.07 58.04 7.30
CA ASN A 506 41.69 57.79 7.69
C ASN A 506 41.41 58.21 9.12
N ALA A 507 42.34 57.94 10.06
CA ALA A 507 42.21 58.36 11.45
C ALA A 507 42.20 59.89 11.58
N ILE A 508 43.10 60.58 10.85
CA ILE A 508 43.15 62.05 10.82
C ILE A 508 41.86 62.62 10.21
N TYR A 509 41.41 62.12 9.05
CA TYR A 509 40.17 62.58 8.43
C TYR A 509 38.95 62.36 9.34
N ALA A 510 38.86 61.20 9.99
CA ALA A 510 37.80 60.92 10.96
C ALA A 510 37.83 61.92 12.13
N ALA A 511 39.00 62.18 12.71
CA ALA A 511 39.15 63.15 13.80
C ALA A 511 38.72 64.57 13.38
N LEU A 512 39.16 65.03 12.21
CA LEU A 512 38.80 66.35 11.67
C LEU A 512 37.29 66.47 11.42
N GLU A 513 36.68 65.42 10.86
CA GLU A 513 35.24 65.41 10.61
C GLU A 513 34.44 65.31 11.91
N ILE A 514 34.90 64.56 12.91
CA ILE A 514 34.29 64.51 14.25
C ILE A 514 34.28 65.91 14.88
N VAL A 515 35.42 66.63 14.89
CA VAL A 515 35.48 67.99 15.44
C VAL A 515 34.51 68.93 14.70
N LYS A 516 34.45 68.87 13.37
CA LYS A 516 33.50 69.66 12.58
C LYS A 516 32.05 69.32 12.89
N ALA A 517 31.73 68.03 13.01
CA ALA A 517 30.39 67.54 13.31
C ALA A 517 29.96 67.91 14.73
N VAL A 518 30.82 67.75 15.73
CA VAL A 518 30.58 68.18 17.12
C VAL A 518 30.31 69.68 17.19
N LYS A 519 31.10 70.49 16.48
CA LYS A 519 30.88 71.94 16.44
C LYS A 519 29.48 72.29 15.93
N LYS A 520 29.11 71.75 14.77
CA LYS A 520 27.79 71.97 14.18
C LYS A 520 26.66 71.43 15.07
N PHE A 521 26.83 70.24 15.63
CA PHE A 521 25.86 69.63 16.52
C PHE A 521 25.64 70.48 17.78
N ASN A 522 26.72 71.04 18.33
CA ASN A 522 26.65 71.95 19.47
C ASN A 522 25.97 73.28 19.14
N GLU A 523 26.16 73.84 17.95
CA GLU A 523 25.44 75.04 17.49
C GLU A 523 23.92 74.81 17.51
N ASP A 524 23.47 73.68 16.96
CA ASP A 524 22.06 73.29 16.95
C ASP A 524 21.53 73.06 18.37
N ARG A 525 22.29 72.36 19.23
CA ARG A 525 21.89 72.11 20.64
C ARG A 525 21.78 73.39 21.44
N LYS A 526 22.76 74.31 21.30
CA LYS A 526 22.74 75.62 21.96
C LYS A 526 21.52 76.44 21.53
N SER A 527 21.14 76.39 20.25
CA SER A 527 19.94 77.07 19.75
C SER A 527 18.64 76.56 20.39
N LYS A 528 18.65 75.31 20.88
CA LYS A 528 17.52 74.64 21.55
C LYS A 528 17.62 74.67 23.08
N GLY A 529 18.60 75.39 23.65
CA GLY A 529 18.83 75.42 25.10
C GLY A 529 19.28 74.08 25.70
N MET A 530 19.81 73.17 24.88
CA MET A 530 20.28 71.86 25.31
C MET A 530 21.77 71.92 25.72
N ALA A 531 22.18 71.05 26.64
CA ALA A 531 23.59 70.90 27.02
C ALA A 531 24.45 70.53 25.81
N SER A 532 25.61 71.17 25.66
CA SER A 532 26.55 70.95 24.56
C SER A 532 27.92 70.60 25.09
N PHE A 533 28.58 69.62 24.50
CA PHE A 533 29.89 69.13 24.93
C PHE A 533 30.90 69.16 23.79
N GLU A 534 32.14 69.47 24.15
CA GLU A 534 33.28 69.44 23.25
C GLU A 534 34.02 68.11 23.42
N VAL A 535 34.83 67.74 22.44
CA VAL A 535 35.61 66.49 22.49
C VAL A 535 37.10 66.78 22.44
N GLY A 536 37.91 65.99 23.13
CA GLY A 536 39.35 65.92 22.88
C GLY A 536 39.66 64.62 22.15
N ILE A 537 40.58 64.66 21.19
CA ILE A 537 40.92 63.49 20.35
C ILE A 537 42.42 63.21 20.43
N GLY A 538 42.77 61.93 20.66
CA GLY A 538 44.14 61.43 20.63
C GLY A 538 44.34 60.39 19.53
N LEU A 539 45.38 60.58 18.72
CA LEU A 539 45.76 59.70 17.61
C LEU A 539 47.17 59.15 17.82
N HIS A 540 47.34 57.84 17.72
CA HIS A 540 48.65 57.21 17.70
C HIS A 540 48.62 55.93 16.87
N ALA A 541 49.72 55.62 16.18
CA ALA A 541 49.84 54.42 15.35
C ALA A 541 51.05 53.58 15.75
N GLY A 542 50.90 52.27 15.62
CA GLY A 542 51.98 51.34 15.91
C GLY A 542 51.54 49.89 15.88
N ASP A 543 52.48 49.00 16.22
CA ASP A 543 52.23 47.57 16.31
C ASP A 543 51.49 47.20 17.60
N VAL A 544 50.42 46.43 17.44
CA VAL A 544 49.61 45.86 18.52
C VAL A 544 49.45 44.36 18.32
N ILE A 545 49.16 43.66 19.41
CA ILE A 545 48.74 42.27 19.39
C ILE A 545 47.22 42.24 19.46
N VAL A 546 46.58 41.68 18.44
CA VAL A 546 45.12 41.48 18.40
C VAL A 546 44.84 40.01 18.64
N GLY A 547 44.01 39.69 19.62
CA GLY A 547 43.73 38.31 19.97
C GLY A 547 42.63 38.14 21.00
N SER A 548 42.26 36.89 21.25
CA SER A 548 41.25 36.55 22.26
C SER A 548 41.86 36.64 23.66
N VAL A 549 41.37 37.58 24.47
CA VAL A 549 41.80 37.85 25.85
C VAL A 549 40.62 37.65 26.80
N GLY A 550 40.84 37.00 27.95
CA GLY A 550 39.79 36.79 28.95
C GLY A 550 39.77 35.38 29.52
N ALA A 551 38.59 34.94 29.97
CA ALA A 551 38.35 33.59 30.49
C ALA A 551 37.62 32.74 29.43
N GLY A 552 37.71 31.41 29.50
CA GLY A 552 37.12 30.54 28.47
C GLY A 552 35.62 30.72 28.22
N PHE A 553 34.87 31.22 29.21
CA PHE A 553 33.43 31.51 29.11
C PHE A 553 33.09 32.97 28.75
N ARG A 554 34.09 33.87 28.74
CA ARG A 554 33.96 35.29 28.39
C ARG A 554 35.29 35.80 27.86
N MET A 555 35.36 35.95 26.54
CA MET A 555 36.55 36.43 25.83
C MET A 555 36.18 37.69 25.07
N ASP A 556 37.07 38.68 25.15
CA ASP A 556 37.04 39.87 24.31
C ASP A 556 38.14 39.72 23.26
N TYR A 557 37.82 40.02 22.01
CA TYR A 557 38.82 40.07 20.96
C TYR A 557 39.43 41.46 20.94
N ALA A 558 40.48 41.65 21.75
CA ALA A 558 40.99 42.95 22.12
C ALA A 558 42.31 43.28 21.44
N CYS A 559 42.56 44.57 21.24
CA CYS A 559 43.87 45.09 20.87
C CYS A 559 44.71 45.36 22.13
N VAL A 560 45.82 44.64 22.28
CA VAL A 560 46.74 44.80 23.42
C VAL A 560 48.07 45.36 22.95
N GLY A 561 48.49 46.47 23.55
CA GLY A 561 49.80 47.08 23.30
C GLY A 561 49.92 48.46 23.92
N ASP A 562 51.17 48.90 24.09
CA ASP A 562 51.50 50.24 24.60
C ASP A 562 50.96 51.37 23.68
N VAL A 563 50.79 51.09 22.38
CA VAL A 563 50.20 52.00 21.40
C VAL A 563 48.79 52.43 21.82
N VAL A 564 47.96 51.50 22.30
CA VAL A 564 46.59 51.78 22.73
C VAL A 564 46.58 52.74 23.93
N ASN A 565 47.42 52.44 24.93
CA ASN A 565 47.55 53.28 26.12
C ASN A 565 48.10 54.68 25.80
N THR A 566 49.03 54.76 24.84
CA THR A 566 49.62 56.04 24.42
C THR A 566 48.58 56.91 23.69
N ALA A 567 47.77 56.32 22.81
CA ALA A 567 46.67 57.02 22.15
C ALA A 567 45.64 57.58 23.15
N SER A 568 45.24 56.77 24.14
CA SER A 568 44.33 57.19 25.22
C SER A 568 44.92 58.36 26.04
N ARG A 569 46.22 58.31 26.37
CA ARG A 569 46.91 59.39 27.10
C ARG A 569 46.99 60.68 26.28
N LEU A 570 47.26 60.61 24.98
CA LEU A 570 47.20 61.77 24.09
C LEU A 570 45.80 62.38 24.09
N CYS A 571 44.77 61.53 24.05
CA CYS A 571 43.39 61.98 24.16
C CYS A 571 43.15 62.69 25.49
N SER A 572 43.59 62.15 26.63
CA SER A 572 43.44 62.83 27.93
C SER A 572 44.17 64.17 28.01
N SER A 573 45.29 64.34 27.28
CA SER A 573 46.03 65.61 27.22
C SER A 573 45.43 66.64 26.26
N ALA A 574 44.58 66.22 25.32
CA ALA A 574 43.97 67.12 24.36
C ALA A 574 42.97 68.07 25.03
N LYS A 575 43.10 69.37 24.77
CA LYS A 575 42.13 70.40 25.17
C LYS A 575 40.79 70.19 24.44
N PRO A 576 39.70 70.87 24.88
CA PRO A 576 38.44 70.83 24.16
C PRO A 576 38.61 71.24 22.69
N MET A 577 38.03 70.45 21.79
CA MET A 577 38.11 70.57 20.33
C MET A 577 39.54 70.43 19.75
N GLU A 578 40.49 69.90 20.53
CA GLU A 578 41.87 69.66 20.10
C GLU A 578 42.06 68.23 19.62
N ILE A 579 42.85 68.07 18.55
CA ILE A 579 43.30 66.78 18.03
C ILE A 579 44.81 66.69 18.23
N LEU A 580 45.25 65.80 19.11
CA LEU A 580 46.66 65.49 19.32
C LEU A 580 47.03 64.20 18.61
N ALA A 581 48.11 64.23 17.85
CA ALA A 581 48.64 63.10 17.10
C ALA A 581 50.10 62.85 17.46
N SER A 582 50.51 61.59 17.47
CA SER A 582 51.93 61.25 17.58
C SER A 582 52.68 61.53 16.27
N LYS A 583 54.02 61.59 16.36
CA LYS A 583 54.90 61.65 15.20
C LYS A 583 54.59 60.57 14.16
N GLU A 584 54.38 59.33 14.60
CA GLU A 584 54.11 58.19 13.72
C GLU A 584 52.85 58.38 12.87
N ILE A 585 51.82 59.04 13.40
CA ILE A 585 50.59 59.35 12.64
C ILE A 585 50.91 60.33 11.51
N VAL A 586 51.67 61.38 11.80
CA VAL A 586 52.01 62.44 10.86
C VAL A 586 52.98 61.94 9.79
N GLU A 587 54.04 61.24 10.17
CA GLU A 587 55.06 60.71 9.24
C GLU A 587 54.52 59.58 8.36
N SER A 588 53.60 58.75 8.88
CA SER A 588 52.98 57.67 8.10
C SER A 588 51.79 58.12 7.26
N SER A 589 51.39 59.40 7.37
CA SER A 589 50.37 59.99 6.51
C SER A 589 50.88 60.14 5.08
N LYS A 590 50.04 59.82 4.10
CA LYS A 590 50.35 60.03 2.67
C LYS A 590 49.75 61.32 2.12
N LYS A 591 49.05 62.07 2.99
CA LYS A 591 48.37 63.33 2.66
C LYS A 591 49.01 64.48 3.42
N ASP A 592 48.97 65.65 2.79
CA ASP A 592 49.44 66.90 3.38
C ASP A 592 48.36 67.46 4.31
N PHE A 593 48.38 67.01 5.56
CA PHE A 593 47.60 67.61 6.63
C PHE A 593 48.35 68.78 7.25
N LYS A 594 47.60 69.81 7.68
CA LYS A 594 48.18 70.91 8.45
C LYS A 594 48.32 70.48 9.91
N TYR A 595 49.51 70.64 10.46
CA TYR A 595 49.80 70.34 11.85
C TYR A 595 50.83 71.33 12.42
N GLU A 596 50.84 71.45 13.73
CA GLU A 596 51.78 72.24 14.52
C GLU A 596 52.50 71.30 15.50
N GLU A 597 53.83 71.33 15.54
CA GLU A 597 54.59 70.66 16.59
C GLU A 597 54.40 71.43 17.90
N ILE A 598 53.99 70.73 18.96
CA ILE A 598 53.82 71.32 20.29
C ILE A 598 54.91 70.82 21.23
N GLU A 599 55.06 71.47 22.39
CA GLU A 599 56.01 71.02 23.40
C GLU A 599 55.80 69.53 23.74
N PRO A 600 56.85 68.69 23.70
CA PRO A 600 56.75 67.27 23.98
C PRO A 600 56.08 66.99 25.32
N LEU A 601 55.13 66.06 25.34
CA LEU A 601 54.36 65.74 26.54
C LEU A 601 55.02 64.63 27.34
N ILE A 602 55.14 64.81 28.66
CA ILE A 602 55.52 63.73 29.57
C ILE A 602 54.28 62.89 29.87
N LEU A 603 54.09 61.82 29.11
CA LEU A 603 52.98 60.89 29.31
C LEU A 603 53.27 59.97 30.51
N LYS A 604 52.26 59.72 31.34
CA LYS A 604 52.38 58.85 32.53
C LYS A 604 52.99 57.49 32.17
N GLY A 605 54.12 57.13 32.77
CA GLY A 605 54.79 55.84 32.51
C GLY A 605 55.68 55.80 31.26
N LYS A 606 55.97 56.95 30.64
CA LYS A 606 57.03 57.12 29.64
C LYS A 606 58.22 57.85 30.29
N GLU A 607 59.42 57.31 30.13
CA GLU A 607 60.65 57.94 30.66
C GLU A 607 61.13 59.13 29.83
N LYS A 608 60.82 59.14 28.52
CA LYS A 608 61.19 60.20 27.59
C LYS A 608 59.97 61.06 27.23
N PRO A 609 60.14 62.39 27.04
CA PRO A 609 59.10 63.23 26.48
C PRO A 609 58.63 62.67 25.13
N PHE A 610 57.32 62.64 24.93
CA PHE A 610 56.69 62.09 23.74
C PHE A 610 56.43 63.22 22.73
N GLU A 611 56.89 63.05 21.49
CA GLU A 611 56.68 64.04 20.42
C GLU A 611 55.20 64.06 20.01
N VAL A 612 54.58 65.25 20.10
CA VAL A 612 53.16 65.44 19.84
C VAL A 612 52.94 66.57 18.84
N TYR A 613 52.00 66.35 17.94
CA TYR A 613 51.57 67.30 16.93
C TYR A 613 50.10 67.62 17.13
N ARG A 614 49.75 68.89 17.08
CA ARG A 614 48.36 69.35 16.99
C ARG A 614 47.92 69.33 15.54
N ILE A 615 46.87 68.59 15.21
CA ILE A 615 46.28 68.64 13.86
C ILE A 615 45.35 69.86 13.76
N ILE A 616 45.47 70.62 12.67
CA ILE A 616 44.69 71.83 12.45
C ILE A 616 43.42 71.51 11.61
N PRO A 617 42.19 71.81 12.12
CA PRO A 617 40.91 71.54 11.45
C PRO A 617 40.67 72.16 10.07
#